data_AF-A0A4U3A7F3-F1
#
_entry.id   AF-A0A4U3A7F3-F1
#
_cell.length_a   1.000
_cell.length_b   1.000
_cell.length_c   1.000
_cell.angle_alpha   90.00
_cell.angle_beta   90.00
_cell.angle_gamma   90.00
#
_symmetry.space_group_name_H-M   'P 1'
#
loop_
_entity.id
_entity.type
_entity.pdbx_description
1 polymer ?
#
loop_
_entity_poly.entity_id
_entity_poly.type
_entity_poly.pdbx_seq_one_letter_code
_entity_poly.pdbx_strand_id
1 'polypeptide(L)'
;ISYQMKEFGNMPLDPITKTDMSDVTIKTSIELKDEGEKMPVYKEKITKIPDDNELVTKKEHVRDVEILSPKEAFQKLKQGDFDPIISFKAGDTLVITDYNIDYHADSKGFSQPIYVFQVRLNDNGKDSWSQPISARR
;
A
#
# COMPACT_ATOMS: atom_id res chain seq x y z
N ILE A 1 -18.68 -25.57 7.00
CA ILE A 1 -18.07 -24.62 6.02
C ILE A 1 -18.43 -23.22 6.50
N SER A 2 -17.51 -22.58 7.24
CA SER A 2 -17.74 -21.23 7.81
C SER A 2 -17.33 -20.20 6.77
N TYR A 3 -18.31 -19.62 6.09
CA TYR A 3 -18.15 -18.63 5.02
C TYR A 3 -18.59 -17.26 5.54
N GLN A 4 -17.98 -16.77 6.64
CA GLN A 4 -18.43 -15.53 7.30
C GLN A 4 -17.32 -14.52 7.63
N MET A 5 -16.15 -14.56 6.98
CA MET A 5 -15.10 -13.53 7.15
C MET A 5 -14.61 -12.87 5.85
N LYS A 6 -15.38 -12.94 4.76
CA LYS A 6 -15.01 -12.33 3.47
C LYS A 6 -15.85 -11.10 3.13
N GLU A 7 -16.24 -10.30 4.13
CA GLU A 7 -17.11 -9.12 3.95
C GLU A 7 -16.36 -7.80 3.68
N PHE A 8 -15.03 -7.75 3.77
CA PHE A 8 -14.24 -6.59 3.32
C PHE A 8 -13.76 -6.79 1.87
N GLY A 9 -13.57 -5.73 1.09
CA GLY A 9 -13.45 -5.80 -0.37
C GLY A 9 -12.31 -6.69 -0.85
N ASN A 10 -12.55 -7.40 -1.94
CA ASN A 10 -11.60 -8.34 -2.52
C ASN A 10 -10.70 -7.59 -3.51
N MET A 11 -9.76 -6.80 -2.99
CA MET A 11 -8.45 -6.67 -3.60
C MET A 11 -7.48 -6.37 -2.45
N PRO A 12 -6.90 -7.39 -1.82
CA PRO A 12 -5.75 -7.14 -0.96
C PRO A 12 -4.65 -6.56 -1.85
N LEU A 13 -3.98 -5.50 -1.40
CA LEU A 13 -2.66 -5.11 -1.94
C LEU A 13 -1.61 -6.19 -1.67
N ASP A 14 -1.98 -7.23 -0.91
CA ASP A 14 -1.19 -8.43 -0.78
C ASP A 14 -1.29 -9.24 -2.10
N PRO A 15 -0.16 -9.51 -2.76
CA PRO A 15 -0.14 -10.17 -4.05
C PRO A 15 -0.59 -11.64 -3.93
N ILE A 16 -1.06 -12.20 -5.05
CA ILE A 16 -1.37 -13.64 -5.13
C ILE A 16 -0.08 -14.47 -5.06
N THR A 17 0.99 -13.97 -5.65
CA THR A 17 2.32 -14.59 -5.66
C THR A 17 3.37 -13.54 -5.34
N LYS A 18 4.33 -13.87 -4.48
CA LYS A 18 5.43 -12.96 -4.16
C LYS A 18 6.30 -12.69 -5.39
N THR A 19 6.73 -11.45 -5.52
CA THR A 19 7.76 -11.06 -6.48
C THR A 19 9.09 -11.69 -6.07
N ASP A 20 9.81 -12.27 -7.03
CA ASP A 20 11.15 -12.78 -6.79
C ASP A 20 12.12 -11.61 -6.60
N MET A 21 12.71 -11.55 -5.40
CA MET A 21 13.66 -10.50 -4.99
C MET A 21 15.07 -11.06 -4.75
N SER A 22 15.33 -12.32 -5.11
CA SER A 22 16.59 -13.01 -4.79
C SER A 22 17.83 -12.32 -5.36
N ASP A 23 17.75 -11.81 -6.59
CA ASP A 23 18.83 -11.10 -7.27
C ASP A 23 18.67 -9.57 -7.27
N VAL A 24 17.75 -9.04 -6.45
CA VAL A 24 17.47 -7.60 -6.35
C VAL A 24 18.02 -7.06 -5.04
N THR A 25 18.81 -5.99 -5.12
CA THR A 25 19.32 -5.29 -3.94
C THR A 25 18.38 -4.17 -3.53
N ILE A 26 18.05 -4.06 -2.23
CA ILE A 26 17.30 -2.91 -1.71
C ILE A 26 18.20 -2.08 -0.80
N LYS A 27 18.23 -0.76 -1.06
CA LYS A 27 18.95 0.24 -0.26
C LYS A 27 17.97 1.27 0.26
N THR A 28 18.22 1.76 1.47
CA THR A 28 17.52 2.92 2.01
C THR A 28 18.41 3.64 2.99
N SER A 29 18.26 4.97 3.04
CA SER A 29 18.90 5.83 4.05
C SER A 29 17.86 6.52 4.93
N ILE A 30 16.58 6.17 4.79
CA ILE A 30 15.49 6.79 5.55
C ILE A 30 15.33 6.10 6.91
N GLU A 31 14.92 6.87 7.90
CA GLU A 31 14.61 6.32 9.22
C GLU A 31 13.22 5.68 9.22
N LEU A 32 13.18 4.39 9.57
CA LEU A 32 11.93 3.62 9.65
C LEU A 32 11.59 3.39 11.12
N LYS A 33 10.44 3.89 11.54
CA LYS A 33 9.96 3.70 12.91
C LYS A 33 9.63 2.22 13.17
N ASP A 34 9.86 1.79 14.40
CA ASP A 34 9.54 0.44 14.88
C ASP A 34 8.12 0.35 15.45
N GLU A 35 7.51 1.47 15.84
CA GLU A 35 6.14 1.47 16.37
C GLU A 35 5.09 1.43 15.25
N GLY A 36 4.06 0.59 15.46
CA GLY A 36 2.82 0.64 14.71
C GLY A 36 1.85 1.64 15.34
N GLU A 37 1.03 2.28 14.51
CA GLU A 37 0.01 3.23 14.95
C GLU A 37 -1.40 2.65 14.75
N LYS A 38 -2.41 3.34 15.29
CA LYS A 38 -3.81 3.06 14.93
C LYS A 38 -4.25 4.04 13.88
N MET A 39 -4.76 3.54 12.76
CA MET A 39 -5.26 4.35 11.67
C MET A 39 -6.75 4.08 11.43
N PRO A 40 -7.54 5.10 11.09
CA PRO A 40 -8.94 4.94 10.75
C PRO A 40 -9.12 4.16 9.46
N VAL A 41 -10.24 3.46 9.31
CA VAL A 41 -10.75 2.92 8.05
C VAL A 41 -12.00 3.72 7.71
N TYR A 42 -12.10 4.14 6.46
CA TYR A 42 -13.24 4.92 5.99
C TYR A 42 -14.13 4.10 5.05
N LYS A 43 -15.43 4.41 5.04
CA LYS A 43 -16.36 4.00 4.00
C LYS A 43 -16.54 5.18 3.06
N GLU A 44 -16.24 4.97 1.78
CA GLU A 44 -16.48 5.95 0.73
C GLU A 44 -17.90 5.78 0.19
N LYS A 45 -18.64 6.88 0.16
CA LYS A 45 -19.97 6.98 -0.43
C LYS A 45 -19.93 8.03 -1.52
N ILE A 46 -20.22 7.62 -2.74
CA ILE A 46 -20.36 8.53 -3.88
C ILE A 46 -21.79 9.07 -3.86
N THR A 47 -21.93 10.38 -3.72
CA THR A 47 -23.19 11.10 -3.78
C THR A 47 -23.20 12.01 -5.00
N LYS A 48 -24.29 11.98 -5.77
CA LYS A 48 -24.55 12.94 -6.84
C LYS A 48 -25.15 14.20 -6.24
N ILE A 49 -24.56 15.36 -6.53
CA ILE A 49 -25.25 16.62 -6.27
C ILE A 49 -26.36 16.75 -7.32
N PRO A 50 -27.63 16.99 -6.93
CA PRO A 50 -28.77 17.02 -7.85
C PRO A 50 -28.64 18.06 -8.97
N ASP A 51 -28.03 19.22 -8.69
CA ASP A 51 -28.03 20.36 -9.61
C ASP A 51 -26.84 20.40 -10.57
N ASP A 52 -25.68 19.86 -10.19
CA ASP A 52 -24.42 20.02 -10.95
C ASP A 52 -23.91 18.74 -11.62
N ASN A 53 -24.63 17.60 -11.47
CA ASN A 53 -24.17 16.27 -11.91
C ASN A 53 -22.75 15.88 -11.38
N GLU A 54 -22.23 16.63 -10.42
CA GLU A 54 -20.94 16.40 -9.80
C GLU A 54 -21.03 15.21 -8.84
N LEU A 55 -20.03 14.33 -8.91
CA LEU A 55 -19.86 13.22 -7.98
C LEU A 55 -18.98 13.66 -6.84
N VAL A 56 -19.55 13.70 -5.64
CA VAL A 56 -18.80 13.96 -4.40
C VAL A 56 -18.60 12.66 -3.65
N THR A 57 -17.36 12.38 -3.27
CA THR A 57 -17.02 11.26 -2.40
C THR A 57 -17.00 11.70 -0.95
N LYS A 58 -17.95 11.21 -0.16
CA LYS A 58 -17.96 11.39 1.30
C LYS A 58 -17.25 10.21 1.95
N LYS A 59 -16.28 10.52 2.83
CA LYS A 59 -15.61 9.53 3.68
C LYS A 59 -16.27 9.49 5.05
N GLU A 60 -16.78 8.33 5.45
CA GLU A 60 -17.34 8.11 6.78
C GLU A 60 -16.41 7.20 7.58
N HIS A 61 -16.00 7.62 8.77
CA HIS A 61 -15.21 6.77 9.66
C HIS A 61 -15.99 5.50 10.02
N VAL A 62 -15.33 4.35 9.94
CA VAL A 62 -15.93 3.04 10.24
C VAL A 62 -15.38 2.50 11.55
N ARG A 63 -14.06 2.50 11.71
CA ARG A 63 -13.33 1.98 12.86
C ARG A 63 -11.86 2.35 12.77
N ASP A 64 -11.13 2.21 13.87
CA ASP A 64 -9.66 2.25 13.85
C ASP A 64 -9.08 0.83 13.81
N VAL A 65 -7.98 0.67 13.08
CA VAL A 65 -7.24 -0.60 12.97
C VAL A 65 -5.79 -0.38 13.36
N GLU A 66 -5.21 -1.37 14.02
CA GLU A 66 -3.77 -1.42 14.23
C GLU A 66 -3.09 -1.74 12.89
N ILE A 67 -2.11 -0.92 12.53
CA ILE A 67 -1.32 -1.11 11.31
C ILE A 67 0.07 -1.62 11.65
N LEU A 68 0.72 -2.21 10.65
CA LEU A 68 2.15 -2.51 10.67
C LEU A 68 2.95 -1.24 10.99
N SER A 69 4.12 -1.37 11.60
CA SER A 69 5.09 -0.27 11.65
C SER A 69 5.69 -0.02 10.25
N PRO A 70 6.26 1.17 10.00
CA PRO A 70 7.00 1.43 8.75
C PRO A 70 8.08 0.39 8.47
N LYS A 71 8.75 -0.11 9.52
CA LYS A 71 9.78 -1.14 9.40
C LYS A 71 9.22 -2.51 9.01
N GLU A 72 8.07 -2.90 9.56
CA GLU A 72 7.36 -4.13 9.17
C GLU A 72 6.88 -4.05 7.72
N ALA A 73 6.30 -2.91 7.31
CA ALA A 73 5.89 -2.69 5.92
C ALA A 73 7.08 -2.71 4.95
N PHE A 74 8.23 -2.14 5.36
CA PHE A 74 9.46 -2.24 4.59
C PHE A 74 9.96 -3.70 4.48
N GLN A 75 9.77 -4.54 5.50
CA GLN A 75 10.08 -5.97 5.36
C GLN A 75 9.20 -6.66 4.31
N LYS A 76 7.90 -6.32 4.21
CA LYS A 76 7.03 -6.83 3.14
C LYS A 76 7.57 -6.47 1.75
N LEU A 77 8.01 -5.21 1.58
CA LEU A 77 8.69 -4.77 0.35
C LEU A 77 9.95 -5.60 0.09
N LYS A 78 10.80 -5.83 1.09
CA LYS A 78 12.01 -6.66 0.92
C LYS A 78 11.73 -8.11 0.54
N GLN A 79 10.59 -8.64 0.97
CA GLN A 79 10.18 -10.02 0.70
C GLN A 79 9.43 -10.17 -0.62
N GLY A 80 9.25 -9.09 -1.39
CA GLY A 80 8.48 -9.14 -2.63
C GLY A 80 6.97 -9.29 -2.40
N ASP A 81 6.46 -8.91 -1.23
CA ASP A 81 5.05 -9.04 -0.87
C ASP A 81 4.25 -7.83 -1.39
N PHE A 82 4.34 -7.63 -2.70
CA PHE A 82 3.66 -6.60 -3.48
C PHE A 82 3.58 -7.00 -4.95
N ASP A 83 2.63 -6.40 -5.67
CA ASP A 83 2.57 -6.48 -7.13
C ASP A 83 3.47 -5.40 -7.75
N PRO A 84 4.50 -5.79 -8.54
CA PRO A 84 5.48 -4.86 -9.06
C PRO A 84 4.95 -4.17 -10.32
N ILE A 85 5.17 -2.86 -10.42
CA ILE A 85 4.79 -2.08 -11.62
C ILE A 85 5.71 -2.42 -12.81
N ILE A 86 6.93 -2.89 -12.53
CA ILE A 86 7.95 -3.24 -13.52
C ILE A 86 8.58 -4.60 -13.17
N SER A 87 9.08 -5.32 -14.18
CA SER A 87 9.88 -6.52 -13.96
C SER A 87 11.30 -6.14 -13.55
N PHE A 88 11.82 -6.80 -12.52
CA PHE A 88 13.21 -6.66 -12.09
C PHE A 88 14.12 -7.63 -12.84
N LYS A 89 15.37 -7.22 -13.02
CA LYS A 89 16.47 -8.02 -13.57
C LYS A 89 17.49 -8.30 -12.49
N ALA A 90 18.23 -9.39 -12.67
CA ALA A 90 19.32 -9.72 -11.77
C ALA A 90 20.35 -8.58 -11.71
N GLY A 91 20.70 -8.17 -10.50
CA GLY A 91 21.60 -7.03 -10.24
C GLY A 91 20.90 -5.68 -10.12
N ASP A 92 19.58 -5.60 -10.31
CA ASP A 92 18.85 -4.36 -10.07
C ASP A 92 18.93 -3.93 -8.61
N THR A 93 18.99 -2.61 -8.40
CA THR A 93 19.00 -1.98 -7.09
C THR A 93 17.79 -1.08 -6.94
N LEU A 94 16.96 -1.35 -5.93
CA LEU A 94 15.87 -0.46 -5.53
C LEU A 94 16.36 0.46 -4.41
N VAL A 95 16.27 1.76 -4.64
CA VAL A 95 16.61 2.79 -3.64
C VAL A 95 15.31 3.39 -3.11
N ILE A 96 15.02 3.14 -1.83
CA ILE A 96 13.87 3.75 -1.16
C ILE A 96 14.27 5.12 -0.64
N THR A 97 13.62 6.16 -1.16
CA THR A 97 13.97 7.55 -0.87
C THR A 97 13.06 8.22 0.13
N ASP A 98 11.82 7.74 0.27
CA ASP A 98 10.83 8.29 1.19
C ASP A 98 9.68 7.29 1.44
N TYR A 99 8.85 7.56 2.44
CA TYR A 99 7.56 6.90 2.60
C TYR A 99 6.51 7.82 3.24
N ASN A 100 5.25 7.58 2.89
CA ASN A 100 4.10 8.19 3.57
C ASN A 100 2.98 7.17 3.81
N ILE A 101 2.05 7.51 4.69
CA ILE A 101 0.79 6.77 4.83
C ILE A 101 -0.24 7.43 3.92
N ASP A 102 -0.99 6.62 3.19
CA ASP A 102 -2.12 7.04 2.35
C ASP A 102 -3.28 6.05 2.51
N TYR A 103 -4.34 6.21 1.72
CA TYR A 103 -5.53 5.39 1.73
C TYR A 103 -5.83 4.79 0.36
N HIS A 104 -6.14 3.50 0.34
CA HIS A 104 -6.59 2.81 -0.86
C HIS A 104 -8.00 2.25 -0.66
N ALA A 105 -8.92 2.61 -1.56
CA ALA A 105 -10.29 2.11 -1.55
C ALA A 105 -10.35 0.70 -2.14
N ASP A 106 -10.92 -0.24 -1.38
CA ASP A 106 -11.19 -1.60 -1.87
C ASP A 106 -12.41 -1.65 -2.80
N SER A 107 -12.65 -2.79 -3.45
CA SER A 107 -13.79 -3.00 -4.35
C SER A 107 -15.17 -2.88 -3.69
N LYS A 108 -15.24 -2.78 -2.36
CA LYS A 108 -16.45 -2.53 -1.59
C LYS A 108 -16.53 -1.08 -1.11
N GLY A 109 -15.61 -0.21 -1.52
CA GLY A 109 -15.57 1.21 -1.15
C GLY A 109 -15.11 1.44 0.29
N PHE A 110 -14.36 0.52 0.90
CA PHE A 110 -13.66 0.80 2.16
C PHE A 110 -12.24 1.27 1.88
N SER A 111 -11.87 2.43 2.39
CA SER A 111 -10.53 3.00 2.28
C SER A 111 -9.70 2.61 3.47
N GLN A 112 -8.66 1.81 3.19
CA GLN A 112 -7.76 1.23 4.18
C GLN A 112 -6.40 1.92 4.13
N PRO A 113 -5.71 2.05 5.27
CA PRO A 113 -4.38 2.65 5.33
C PRO A 113 -3.35 1.79 4.59
N ILE A 114 -2.46 2.45 3.87
CA ILE A 114 -1.36 1.84 3.12
C ILE A 114 -0.08 2.63 3.33
N TYR A 115 1.06 1.94 3.28
CA TYR A 115 2.36 2.60 3.16
C TYR A 115 2.68 2.78 1.69
N VAL A 116 3.07 4.00 1.31
CA VAL A 116 3.51 4.31 -0.05
C VAL A 116 5.00 4.61 0.00
N PHE A 117 5.81 3.69 -0.50
CA PHE A 117 7.26 3.86 -0.58
C PHE A 117 7.64 4.51 -1.91
N GLN A 118 8.45 5.57 -1.87
CA GLN A 118 9.03 6.16 -3.07
C GLN A 118 10.29 5.38 -3.44
N VAL A 119 10.27 4.74 -4.61
CA VAL A 119 11.32 3.85 -5.08
C VAL A 119 12.00 4.44 -6.31
N ARG A 120 13.33 4.33 -6.37
CA ARG A 120 14.13 4.59 -7.58
C ARG A 120 14.86 3.32 -7.99
N LEU A 121 14.84 3.01 -9.29
CA LEU A 121 15.62 1.91 -9.85
C LEU A 121 17.03 2.38 -10.21
N ASN A 122 18.03 1.63 -9.77
CA ASN A 122 19.44 1.77 -10.12
C ASN A 122 20.04 3.19 -9.91
N ASP A 123 19.41 4.00 -9.05
CA ASP A 123 19.76 5.41 -8.79
C ASP A 123 19.98 6.24 -10.07
N ASN A 124 19.29 5.88 -11.15
CA ASN A 124 19.51 6.50 -12.47
C ASN A 124 18.77 7.85 -12.64
N GLY A 125 17.98 8.25 -11.64
CA GLY A 125 17.21 9.49 -11.60
C GLY A 125 16.02 9.55 -12.58
N LYS A 126 15.75 8.49 -13.34
CA LYS A 126 14.69 8.45 -14.37
C LYS A 126 13.59 7.47 -14.04
N ASP A 127 13.96 6.33 -13.48
CA ASP A 127 13.03 5.25 -13.18
C ASP A 127 12.65 5.33 -11.70
N SER A 128 11.54 6.02 -11.42
CA SER A 128 11.00 6.15 -10.07
C SER A 128 9.51 5.94 -10.03
N TRP A 129 9.01 5.27 -9.00
CA TRP A 129 7.59 5.04 -8.80
C TRP A 129 7.22 5.03 -7.32
N SER A 130 5.91 5.10 -7.07
CA SER A 130 5.34 4.91 -5.74
C SER A 130 4.85 3.48 -5.60
N GLN A 131 5.46 2.72 -4.69
CA GLN A 131 5.08 1.34 -4.40
C GLN A 131 4.12 1.31 -3.20
N PRO A 132 2.83 1.01 -3.39
CA PRO A 132 1.91 0.78 -2.29
C PRO A 132 2.20 -0.57 -1.64
N ILE A 133 2.17 -0.59 -0.31
CA ILE A 133 2.28 -1.77 0.55
C ILE A 133 1.11 -1.72 1.54
N SER A 134 0.39 -2.82 1.66
CA SER A 134 -0.68 -2.97 2.65
C SER A 134 -0.16 -2.69 4.06
N ALA A 135 -0.76 -1.74 4.78
CA ALA A 135 -0.43 -1.46 6.18
C ALA A 135 -1.16 -2.40 7.15
N ARG A 136 -1.96 -3.34 6.62
CA ARG A 136 -2.72 -4.29 7.43
C ARG A 136 -1.78 -5.24 8.18
N ARG A 137 -1.99 -5.34 9.48
CA ARG A 137 -1.35 -6.31 10.36
C ARG A 137 -1.91 -7.72 10.22
#